data_AF-A0A1F8N7U2-F1
#
_entry.id   AF-A0A1F8N7U2-F1
#
_cell.length_a   1.000
_cell.length_b   1.000
_cell.length_c   1.000
_cell.angle_alpha   90.00
_cell.angle_beta   90.00
_cell.angle_gamma   90.00
#
_symmetry.space_group_name_H-M   'P 1'
#
loop_
_entity.id
_entity.type
_entity.pdbx_description
1 polymer ?
#
loop_
_entity_poly.entity_id
_entity_poly.type
_entity_poly.pdbx_seq_one_letter_code
_entity_poly.pdbx_strand_id
1 'polypeptide(L)'
;MEITTTLISLLVGLALACQTTSKGEMMPSLLESSIVGNDIISSAESDPSSFGTADTPSLSLDLAIAPPGEGPFRPPILPASFFGAVTIDGSGAPEGTIITVGSDGTPYANTTTFLCGDVPVYRVDVPADNPLTTQVREGGTEGEMLEFTVNGTTTAQKARWYSASNQKCSLMVGDSFVYIPFINGTQ
;
A
#
# COMPACT_ATOMS: atom_id res chain seq x y z
N MET A 1 -25.41 48.09 -14.91
CA MET A 1 -26.24 46.87 -14.83
C MET A 1 -25.41 45.87 -14.03
N GLU A 2 -25.81 45.71 -12.79
CA GLU A 2 -25.06 45.15 -11.66
C GLU A 2 -25.17 43.62 -11.65
N ILE A 3 -24.06 42.89 -11.80
CA ILE A 3 -24.00 41.43 -11.53
C ILE A 3 -22.66 41.04 -10.90
N THR A 4 -22.11 41.87 -10.01
CA THR A 4 -20.74 41.64 -9.48
C THR A 4 -20.67 41.44 -7.97
N THR A 5 -21.80 41.33 -7.26
CA THR A 5 -21.78 41.38 -5.78
C THR A 5 -22.29 40.10 -5.08
N THR A 6 -22.74 39.06 -5.80
CA THR A 6 -23.36 37.88 -5.14
C THR A 6 -22.43 36.68 -4.94
N LEU A 7 -21.26 36.61 -5.60
CA LEU A 7 -20.40 35.41 -5.55
C LEU A 7 -19.36 35.37 -4.40
N ILE A 8 -19.18 36.46 -3.66
CA ILE A 8 -18.18 36.53 -2.57
C ILE A 8 -18.71 35.90 -1.26
N SER A 9 -20.03 35.73 -1.12
CA SER A 9 -20.63 35.20 0.12
C SER A 9 -20.69 33.66 0.21
N LEU A 10 -20.30 32.91 -0.82
CA LEU A 10 -20.35 31.43 -0.77
C LEU A 10 -19.01 30.78 -0.40
N LEU A 11 -17.89 31.53 -0.37
CA LEU A 11 -16.57 30.98 -0.07
C LEU A 11 -16.16 30.99 1.42
N VAL A 12 -16.99 31.54 2.32
CA VAL A 12 -16.67 31.61 3.77
C VAL A 12 -17.47 30.60 4.60
N GLY A 13 -18.35 29.80 4.00
CA GLY A 13 -19.26 28.88 4.72
C GLY A 13 -18.80 27.43 4.91
N LEU A 14 -17.73 26.98 4.25
CA LEU A 14 -17.36 25.54 4.21
C LEU A 14 -16.00 25.25 4.84
N ALA A 15 -15.75 25.81 6.02
CA ALA A 15 -14.53 25.55 6.80
C ALA A 15 -14.82 25.30 8.28
N LEU A 16 -15.96 24.69 8.62
CA LEU A 16 -16.31 24.39 10.01
C LEU A 16 -16.98 23.01 10.16
N ALA A 17 -16.22 21.92 9.93
CA ALA A 17 -16.52 20.61 10.51
C ALA A 17 -15.36 19.62 10.29
N CYS A 18 -14.21 19.79 10.96
CA CYS A 18 -13.36 18.64 11.30
C CYS A 18 -12.28 18.99 12.34
N GLN A 19 -12.67 19.35 13.56
CA GLN A 19 -11.85 19.28 14.78
C GLN A 19 -12.89 19.05 15.89
N THR A 20 -12.86 18.08 16.80
CA THR A 20 -11.81 17.29 17.47
C THR A 20 -12.58 16.34 18.39
N THR A 21 -12.12 15.10 18.62
CA THR A 21 -12.08 14.43 19.95
C THR A 21 -11.52 13.02 19.79
N SER A 22 -10.29 12.82 20.26
CA SER A 22 -9.77 11.52 20.70
C SER A 22 -8.68 11.79 21.71
N LYS A 23 -9.10 12.14 22.93
CA LYS A 23 -8.26 12.19 24.12
C LYS A 23 -8.55 10.90 24.90
N GLY A 24 -7.89 9.81 24.52
CA GLY A 24 -7.69 8.63 25.38
C GLY A 24 -6.23 8.66 25.80
N GLU A 25 -5.93 9.19 26.98
CA GLU A 25 -5.80 8.43 28.22
C GLU A 25 -4.60 7.46 28.19
N MET A 26 -3.60 7.89 28.96
CA MET A 26 -2.40 7.19 29.39
C MET A 26 -2.71 5.81 29.99
N MET A 27 -1.86 4.82 29.73
CA MET A 27 -1.41 3.83 30.72
C MET A 27 -0.07 3.20 30.28
N PRO A 28 0.74 2.68 31.22
CA PRO A 28 2.20 2.79 31.21
C PRO A 28 2.92 1.60 30.58
N SER A 29 4.10 1.87 30.03
CA SER A 29 5.11 0.86 29.72
C SER A 29 5.72 0.32 31.02
N LEU A 30 5.30 -0.86 31.45
CA LEU A 30 6.02 -1.68 32.41
C LEU A 30 6.60 -2.88 31.67
N LEU A 31 7.94 -2.96 31.64
CA LEU A 31 8.72 -4.13 32.03
C LEU A 31 10.17 -3.94 31.56
N GLU A 32 10.97 -3.44 32.50
CA GLU A 32 12.40 -3.68 32.54
C GLU A 32 12.63 -5.19 32.75
N SER A 33 13.56 -5.79 31.99
CA SER A 33 14.37 -6.88 32.54
C SER A 33 15.76 -6.85 31.93
N SER A 34 16.66 -6.32 32.74
CA SER A 34 18.11 -6.46 32.67
C SER A 34 18.48 -7.95 32.73
N ILE A 35 19.36 -8.40 31.83
CA ILE A 35 20.13 -9.62 32.03
C ILE A 35 21.61 -9.23 31.95
N VAL A 36 22.22 -9.11 33.11
CA VAL A 36 23.67 -9.14 33.30
C VAL A 36 23.99 -10.33 34.20
N GLY A 37 24.86 -11.20 33.69
CA GLY A 37 25.75 -12.08 34.45
C GLY A 37 25.15 -13.39 34.98
N ASN A 38 25.75 -14.53 34.60
CA ASN A 38 26.70 -15.20 35.50
C ASN A 38 27.38 -16.38 34.78
N ASP A 39 28.70 -16.42 34.87
CA ASP A 39 29.57 -17.55 34.55
C ASP A 39 29.24 -18.81 35.39
N ILE A 40 29.90 -19.91 35.00
CA ILE A 40 30.25 -21.14 35.76
C ILE A 40 29.41 -22.39 35.45
N ILE A 41 29.98 -23.24 34.59
CA ILE A 41 30.28 -24.68 34.81
C ILE A 41 31.35 -25.07 33.77
N SER A 42 32.62 -25.15 34.16
CA SER A 42 33.31 -26.32 34.72
C SER A 42 33.63 -27.41 33.69
N SER A 43 34.93 -27.62 33.54
CA SER A 43 35.64 -28.52 32.66
C SER A 43 35.15 -29.97 32.73
N ALA A 44 34.99 -30.59 31.56
CA ALA A 44 35.13 -32.03 31.42
C ALA A 44 36.09 -32.28 30.25
N GLU A 45 37.28 -32.76 30.60
CA GLU A 45 38.29 -33.27 29.69
C GLU A 45 37.74 -34.54 29.03
N SER A 46 37.59 -34.53 27.70
CA SER A 46 37.33 -35.73 26.91
C SER A 46 38.58 -36.08 26.10
N ASP A 47 39.35 -36.99 26.70
CA ASP A 47 40.31 -37.95 26.14
C ASP A 47 40.42 -38.01 24.59
N PRO A 48 41.58 -37.67 23.98
CA PRO A 48 41.78 -37.78 22.54
C PRO A 48 42.43 -39.11 22.18
N SER A 49 41.76 -40.24 22.41
CA SER A 49 42.22 -41.53 21.86
C SER A 49 41.11 -42.57 21.76
N SER A 50 40.39 -42.55 20.63
CA SER A 50 39.74 -43.71 19.98
C SER A 50 38.44 -43.29 19.30
N PHE A 51 38.49 -42.97 18.00
CA PHE A 51 37.36 -43.25 17.11
C PHE A 51 37.89 -43.62 15.73
N GLY A 52 37.42 -44.76 15.25
CA GLY A 52 37.91 -45.42 14.06
C GLY A 52 37.68 -44.64 12.78
N THR A 53 38.47 -45.00 11.78
CA THR A 53 38.26 -44.69 10.37
C THR A 53 36.88 -45.19 9.93
N ALA A 54 35.91 -44.29 9.76
CA ALA A 54 34.77 -44.51 8.89
C ALA A 54 34.13 -43.16 8.53
N ASP A 55 34.05 -42.93 7.22
CA ASP A 55 33.05 -42.14 6.55
C ASP A 55 33.06 -40.63 6.81
N THR A 56 33.87 -39.95 5.99
CA THR A 56 33.43 -38.66 5.42
C THR A 56 31.98 -38.81 4.97
N PRO A 57 31.01 -38.04 5.51
CA PRO A 57 29.70 -37.97 4.90
C PRO A 57 29.89 -37.35 3.53
N SER A 58 29.91 -38.20 2.51
CA SER A 58 29.67 -37.73 1.15
C SER A 58 28.34 -37.00 1.23
N LEU A 59 28.33 -35.69 0.94
CA LEU A 59 27.10 -34.94 0.76
C LEU A 59 26.40 -35.52 -0.46
N SER A 60 25.71 -36.64 -0.28
CA SER A 60 24.71 -37.10 -1.21
C SER A 60 23.65 -36.00 -1.21
N LEU A 61 23.61 -35.20 -2.29
CA LEU A 61 22.38 -34.54 -2.68
C LEU A 61 21.41 -35.65 -3.06
N ASP A 62 20.83 -36.30 -2.06
CA ASP A 62 19.55 -36.98 -2.22
C ASP A 62 18.56 -35.85 -2.49
N LEU A 63 18.43 -35.51 -3.78
CA LEU A 63 17.36 -34.68 -4.27
C LEU A 63 16.09 -35.50 -4.09
N ALA A 64 15.54 -35.47 -2.88
CA ALA A 64 14.21 -35.98 -2.62
C ALA A 64 13.28 -35.26 -3.61
N ILE A 65 12.84 -35.99 -4.63
CA ILE A 65 11.80 -35.53 -5.56
C ILE A 65 10.55 -35.41 -4.70
N ALA A 66 10.29 -34.19 -4.20
CA ALA A 66 9.01 -33.86 -3.61
C ALA A 66 7.92 -34.21 -4.64
N PRO A 67 6.80 -34.82 -4.22
CA PRO A 67 5.70 -35.07 -5.13
C PRO A 67 5.31 -33.76 -5.82
N PRO A 68 5.02 -33.76 -7.14
CA PRO A 68 4.63 -32.56 -7.85
C PRO A 68 3.36 -31.99 -7.22
N GLY A 69 3.49 -30.93 -6.42
CA GLY A 69 2.35 -30.25 -5.81
C GLY A 69 2.57 -29.64 -4.44
N GLU A 70 3.60 -30.04 -3.68
CA GLU A 70 3.83 -29.51 -2.33
C GLU A 70 5.02 -28.55 -2.30
N GLY A 71 4.81 -27.36 -2.86
CA GLY A 71 5.61 -26.21 -2.45
C GLY A 71 5.37 -25.90 -0.97
N PRO A 72 6.32 -25.26 -0.26
CA PRO A 72 6.11 -24.87 1.12
C PRO A 72 4.84 -24.03 1.24
N PHE A 73 3.93 -24.41 2.15
CA PHE A 73 2.74 -23.61 2.45
C PHE A 73 3.18 -22.21 2.86
N ARG A 74 2.86 -21.22 2.03
CA ARG A 74 3.01 -19.81 2.39
C ARG A 74 1.61 -19.23 2.61
N PRO A 75 1.35 -18.62 3.78
CA PRO A 75 0.11 -17.89 3.96
C PRO A 75 0.02 -16.78 2.92
N PRO A 76 -1.19 -16.46 2.43
CA PRO A 76 -1.37 -15.39 1.46
C PRO A 76 -0.95 -14.05 2.10
N ILE A 77 -0.27 -13.23 1.29
CA ILE A 77 0.08 -11.86 1.69
C ILE A 77 -1.21 -11.02 1.62
N LEU A 78 -1.41 -10.15 2.61
CA LEU A 78 -2.59 -9.29 2.67
C LEU A 78 -2.52 -8.21 1.57
N PRO A 79 -3.67 -7.87 0.95
CA PRO A 79 -3.72 -6.84 -0.08
C PRO A 79 -3.43 -5.44 0.48
N ALA A 80 -3.12 -4.51 -0.41
CA ALA A 80 -3.13 -3.08 -0.14
C ALA A 80 -4.46 -2.46 -0.59
N SER A 81 -5.10 -1.67 0.27
CA SER A 81 -6.34 -0.97 -0.07
C SER A 81 -6.09 0.48 -0.44
N PHE A 82 -6.76 0.96 -1.50
CA PHE A 82 -6.76 2.37 -1.90
C PHE A 82 -8.18 2.90 -1.97
N PHE A 83 -8.37 4.15 -1.55
CA PHE A 83 -9.68 4.80 -1.58
C PHE A 83 -9.56 6.31 -1.74
N GLY A 84 -10.58 6.96 -2.28
CA GLY A 84 -10.58 8.41 -2.45
C GLY A 84 -11.77 8.91 -3.23
N ALA A 85 -11.83 10.23 -3.40
CA ALA A 85 -12.77 10.86 -4.33
C ALA A 85 -12.22 10.77 -5.76
N VAL A 86 -13.12 10.81 -6.75
CA VAL A 86 -12.74 10.76 -8.17
C VAL A 86 -13.35 11.93 -8.92
N THR A 87 -12.50 12.69 -9.60
CA THR A 87 -12.93 13.82 -10.45
C THR A 87 -12.47 13.64 -11.89
N ILE A 88 -13.30 14.09 -12.82
CA ILE A 88 -13.05 14.15 -14.26
C ILE A 88 -13.37 15.58 -14.71
N ASP A 89 -12.38 16.27 -15.28
CA ASP A 89 -12.48 17.65 -15.78
C ASP A 89 -13.05 18.62 -14.73
N GLY A 90 -12.59 18.47 -13.48
CA GLY A 90 -13.02 19.30 -12.35
C GLY A 90 -14.41 18.99 -11.79
N SER A 91 -15.16 18.08 -12.41
CA SER A 91 -16.46 17.60 -11.92
C SER A 91 -16.32 16.23 -11.24
N GLY A 92 -17.28 15.86 -10.38
CA GLY A 92 -17.32 14.52 -9.82
C GLY A 92 -17.50 13.47 -10.92
N ALA A 93 -16.75 12.38 -10.85
CA ALA A 93 -16.91 11.27 -11.81
C ALA A 93 -18.33 10.67 -11.71
N PRO A 94 -18.97 10.30 -12.84
CA PRO A 94 -20.23 9.57 -12.80
C PRO A 94 -20.09 8.28 -11.99
N GLU A 95 -21.16 7.85 -11.32
CA GLU A 95 -21.22 6.53 -10.69
C GLU A 95 -21.01 5.42 -11.73
N GLY A 96 -20.34 4.33 -11.35
CA GLY A 96 -20.01 3.23 -12.27
C GLY A 96 -18.77 3.50 -13.15
N THR A 97 -18.08 4.63 -12.98
CA THR A 97 -16.82 4.92 -13.68
C THR A 97 -15.77 3.88 -13.30
N ILE A 98 -15.11 3.28 -14.30
CA ILE A 98 -14.14 2.20 -14.10
C ILE A 98 -12.83 2.80 -13.61
N ILE A 99 -12.26 2.21 -12.56
CA ILE A 99 -10.94 2.53 -12.05
C ILE A 99 -10.10 1.27 -12.11
N THR A 100 -8.95 1.37 -12.74
CA THR A 100 -7.99 0.27 -12.83
C THR A 100 -6.69 0.70 -12.20
N VAL A 101 -6.11 -0.18 -11.40
CA VAL A 101 -4.83 0.01 -10.73
C VAL A 101 -3.88 -1.11 -11.12
N GLY A 102 -2.62 -0.73 -11.36
CA GLY A 102 -1.61 -1.65 -11.86
C GLY A 102 -0.24 -0.99 -11.88
N SER A 103 0.69 -1.59 -12.60
CA SER A 103 2.04 -1.06 -12.79
C SER A 103 2.57 -1.47 -14.16
N ASP A 104 3.39 -0.61 -14.77
CA ASP A 104 3.99 -0.85 -16.09
C ASP A 104 2.95 -1.25 -17.17
N GLY A 105 1.74 -0.67 -17.10
CA GLY A 105 0.61 -1.00 -17.99
C GLY A 105 -0.08 -2.35 -17.73
N THR A 106 0.38 -3.12 -16.74
CA THR A 106 -0.26 -4.39 -16.33
C THR A 106 -1.30 -4.12 -15.24
N PRO A 107 -2.59 -4.39 -15.48
CA PRO A 107 -3.64 -4.19 -14.47
C PRO A 107 -3.60 -5.30 -13.42
N TYR A 108 -3.66 -4.92 -12.14
CA TYR A 108 -3.71 -5.87 -11.01
C TYR A 108 -5.13 -5.98 -10.43
N ALA A 109 -5.84 -4.86 -10.34
CA ALA A 109 -7.21 -4.82 -9.83
C ALA A 109 -8.03 -3.73 -10.53
N ASN A 110 -9.35 -3.88 -10.49
CA ASN A 110 -10.28 -2.85 -10.92
C ASN A 110 -11.44 -2.69 -9.92
N THR A 111 -12.10 -1.55 -9.99
CA THR A 111 -13.29 -1.23 -9.22
C THR A 111 -14.12 -0.20 -10.00
N THR A 112 -15.27 0.18 -9.45
CA THR A 112 -16.08 1.28 -9.98
C THR A 112 -16.30 2.36 -8.93
N THR A 113 -16.53 3.59 -9.39
CA THR A 113 -17.01 4.66 -8.50
C THR A 113 -18.42 4.34 -7.98
N PHE A 114 -18.71 4.81 -6.77
CA PHE A 114 -20.02 4.81 -6.15
C PHE A 114 -20.21 6.09 -5.34
N LEU A 115 -21.45 6.45 -5.04
CA LEU A 115 -21.75 7.67 -4.28
C LEU A 115 -21.68 7.45 -2.77
N CYS A 116 -20.98 8.36 -2.07
CA CYS A 116 -21.05 8.52 -0.62
C CYS A 116 -21.61 9.92 -0.32
N GLY A 117 -22.91 10.00 -0.07
CA GLY A 117 -23.64 11.27 -0.19
C GLY A 117 -23.62 11.74 -1.64
N ASP A 118 -23.24 13.01 -1.87
CA ASP A 118 -23.10 13.57 -3.21
C ASP A 118 -21.66 13.49 -3.76
N VAL A 119 -20.76 12.77 -3.08
CA VAL A 119 -19.35 12.65 -3.47
C VAL A 119 -19.10 11.31 -4.16
N PRO A 120 -18.63 11.29 -5.41
CA PRO A 120 -18.21 10.07 -6.07
C PRO A 120 -16.87 9.60 -5.49
N VAL A 121 -16.87 8.41 -4.92
CA VAL A 121 -15.74 7.77 -4.27
C VAL A 121 -15.47 6.40 -4.85
N TYR A 122 -14.31 5.84 -4.53
CA TYR A 122 -13.95 4.47 -4.84
C TYR A 122 -13.21 3.79 -3.70
N ARG A 123 -13.20 2.46 -3.75
CA ARG A 123 -12.30 1.62 -2.96
C ARG A 123 -11.86 0.44 -3.81
N VAL A 124 -10.57 0.14 -3.81
CA VAL A 124 -9.97 -1.01 -4.50
C VAL A 124 -8.98 -1.71 -3.59
N ASP A 125 -9.00 -3.04 -3.60
CA ASP A 125 -8.02 -3.89 -2.93
C ASP A 125 -7.09 -4.48 -3.99
N VAL A 126 -5.79 -4.22 -3.87
CA VAL A 126 -4.75 -4.68 -4.80
C VAL A 126 -4.04 -5.87 -4.18
N PRO A 127 -4.11 -7.07 -4.78
CA PRO A 127 -3.45 -8.25 -4.25
C PRO A 127 -1.92 -8.08 -4.25
N ALA A 128 -1.25 -8.93 -3.48
CA ALA A 128 0.20 -9.11 -3.60
C ALA A 128 0.53 -10.03 -4.78
N ASP A 129 1.70 -9.84 -5.37
CA ASP A 129 2.22 -10.76 -6.39
C ASP A 129 2.47 -12.16 -5.80
N ASN A 130 2.17 -13.20 -6.58
CA ASN A 130 2.40 -14.57 -6.15
C ASN A 130 3.77 -15.06 -6.66
N PRO A 131 4.74 -15.37 -5.76
CA PRO A 131 6.08 -15.76 -6.19
C PRO A 131 6.13 -17.11 -6.95
N LEU A 132 5.02 -17.86 -7.00
CA LEU A 132 4.92 -19.11 -7.74
C LEU A 132 4.45 -18.93 -9.19
N THR A 133 3.86 -17.78 -9.53
CA THR A 133 3.37 -17.46 -10.89
C THR A 133 4.40 -16.65 -11.67
N THR A 134 5.57 -17.23 -11.93
CA THR A 134 6.72 -16.51 -12.51
C THR A 134 6.53 -15.93 -13.93
N GLN A 135 5.42 -16.25 -14.60
CA GLN A 135 5.15 -15.82 -15.98
C GLN A 135 4.23 -14.60 -16.06
N VAL A 136 3.53 -14.24 -14.99
CA VAL A 136 2.53 -13.18 -14.95
C VAL A 136 2.67 -12.41 -13.65
N ARG A 137 2.50 -11.08 -13.70
CA ARG A 137 2.36 -10.25 -12.48
C ARG A 137 0.88 -10.12 -12.17
N GLU A 138 0.44 -10.67 -11.06
CA GLU A 138 -0.97 -10.58 -10.63
C GLU A 138 -1.23 -9.55 -9.53
N GLY A 139 -0.17 -9.01 -8.92
CA GLY A 139 -0.31 -8.08 -7.81
C GLY A 139 0.91 -7.19 -7.60
N GLY A 140 0.85 -6.41 -6.53
CA GLY A 140 1.93 -5.52 -6.13
C GLY A 140 3.02 -6.24 -5.33
N THR A 141 4.22 -5.69 -5.42
CA THR A 141 5.37 -6.01 -4.58
C THR A 141 5.64 -4.89 -3.58
N GLU A 142 6.32 -5.21 -2.47
CA GLU A 142 6.55 -4.25 -1.38
C GLU A 142 7.29 -3.00 -1.88
N GLY A 143 6.67 -1.83 -1.71
CA GLY A 143 7.20 -0.52 -2.12
C GLY A 143 7.01 -0.16 -3.60
N GLU A 144 6.39 -1.03 -4.39
CA GLU A 144 6.14 -0.82 -5.82
C GLU A 144 5.26 0.42 -6.06
N MET A 145 5.61 1.22 -7.06
CA MET A 145 4.81 2.38 -7.45
C MET A 145 3.67 1.96 -8.37
N LEU A 146 2.43 2.15 -7.93
CA LEU A 146 1.24 1.86 -8.70
C LEU A 146 0.76 3.08 -9.49
N GLU A 147 0.19 2.78 -10.65
CA GLU A 147 -0.47 3.71 -11.56
C GLU A 147 -1.97 3.45 -11.57
N PHE A 148 -2.74 4.54 -11.65
CA PHE A 148 -4.19 4.50 -11.67
C PHE A 148 -4.71 5.06 -12.99
N THR A 149 -5.72 4.40 -13.54
CA THR A 149 -6.47 4.88 -14.69
C THR A 149 -7.95 5.03 -14.32
N VAL A 150 -8.61 6.03 -14.88
CA VAL A 150 -10.05 6.27 -14.73
C VAL A 150 -10.65 6.24 -16.14
N ASN A 151 -11.55 5.30 -16.42
CA ASN A 151 -12.05 4.97 -17.77
C ASN A 151 -10.93 4.78 -18.81
N GLY A 152 -9.81 4.19 -18.40
CA GLY A 152 -8.64 3.96 -19.25
C GLY A 152 -7.70 5.16 -19.42
N THR A 153 -8.06 6.34 -18.89
CA THR A 153 -7.17 7.51 -18.90
C THR A 153 -6.26 7.50 -17.68
N THR A 154 -4.95 7.53 -17.89
CA THR A 154 -3.95 7.58 -16.83
C THR A 154 -4.07 8.87 -16.01
N THR A 155 -4.08 8.72 -14.69
CA THR A 155 -4.09 9.84 -13.74
C THR A 155 -2.66 10.25 -13.39
N ALA A 156 -2.49 11.48 -12.89
CA ALA A 156 -1.18 11.92 -12.37
C ALA A 156 -0.86 11.33 -10.99
N GLN A 157 -1.86 10.81 -10.28
CA GLN A 157 -1.69 10.28 -8.94
C GLN A 157 -1.09 8.87 -8.99
N LYS A 158 -0.14 8.63 -8.08
CA LYS A 158 0.53 7.35 -7.87
C LYS A 158 0.58 7.03 -6.39
N ALA A 159 0.65 5.76 -6.04
CA ALA A 159 0.78 5.33 -4.65
C ALA A 159 1.69 4.11 -4.56
N ARG A 160 2.38 3.95 -3.42
CA ARG A 160 3.19 2.75 -3.18
C ARG A 160 2.35 1.62 -2.62
N TRP A 161 2.54 0.42 -3.15
CA TRP A 161 1.95 -0.80 -2.61
C TRP A 161 2.70 -1.21 -1.33
N TYR A 162 1.96 -1.44 -0.25
CA TYR A 162 2.47 -1.98 1.00
C TYR A 162 1.46 -2.99 1.55
N SER A 163 1.93 -4.16 1.97
CA SER A 163 1.07 -5.22 2.51
C SER A 163 0.23 -4.72 3.69
N ALA A 164 -1.05 -5.10 3.71
CA ALA A 164 -2.03 -4.74 4.75
C ALA A 164 -2.25 -3.22 4.94
N SER A 165 -1.85 -2.39 4.00
CA SER A 165 -2.03 -0.94 4.09
C SER A 165 -3.42 -0.49 3.63
N ASN A 166 -3.85 0.67 4.11
CA ASN A 166 -5.09 1.33 3.70
C ASN A 166 -4.78 2.82 3.45
N GLN A 167 -4.71 3.19 2.17
CA GLN A 167 -4.15 4.47 1.73
C GLN A 167 -5.19 5.33 1.03
N LYS A 168 -5.28 6.60 1.45
CA LYS A 168 -6.10 7.60 0.76
C LYS A 168 -5.37 8.10 -0.49
N CYS A 169 -5.99 7.95 -1.65
CA CYS A 169 -5.50 8.41 -2.95
C CYS A 169 -6.69 8.94 -3.77
N SER A 170 -6.94 10.25 -3.76
CA SER A 170 -8.00 10.83 -4.61
C SER A 170 -7.50 10.97 -6.04
N LEU A 171 -8.33 10.55 -7.00
CA LEU A 171 -7.96 10.48 -8.41
C LEU A 171 -8.56 11.66 -9.17
N MET A 172 -7.78 12.22 -10.09
CA MET A 172 -8.22 13.28 -10.98
C MET A 172 -7.76 13.00 -12.41
N VAL A 173 -8.70 13.06 -13.34
CA VAL A 173 -8.44 13.12 -14.79
C VAL A 173 -8.86 14.48 -15.31
N GLY A 174 -8.09 15.04 -16.23
CA GLY A 174 -8.32 16.37 -16.81
C GLY A 174 -7.26 17.37 -16.40
N ASP A 175 -7.41 18.61 -16.88
CA ASP A 175 -6.41 19.65 -16.72
C ASP A 175 -6.10 19.90 -15.23
N SER A 176 -4.85 19.60 -14.86
CA SER A 176 -4.26 20.14 -13.66
C SER A 176 -4.27 21.65 -13.81
N PHE A 177 -4.98 22.37 -12.95
CA PHE A 177 -4.97 23.83 -12.97
C PHE A 177 -3.51 24.31 -12.98
N VAL A 178 -3.07 24.87 -14.11
CA VAL A 178 -1.78 25.56 -14.17
C VAL A 178 -1.94 26.79 -13.30
N TYR A 179 -1.35 26.74 -12.10
CA TYR A 179 -1.24 27.92 -11.26
C TYR A 179 -0.36 28.95 -11.98
N ILE A 180 -1.01 29.91 -12.65
CA ILE A 180 -0.36 31.13 -13.11
C ILE A 180 -0.39 32.12 -11.93
N PRO A 181 0.74 32.43 -11.26
CA PRO A 181 0.74 33.47 -10.25
C PRO A 181 0.32 34.77 -10.92
N PHE A 182 -0.61 35.50 -10.28
CA PHE A 182 -0.94 36.87 -10.69
C PHE A 182 0.34 37.72 -10.61
N ILE A 183 0.97 37.97 -11.76
CA ILE A 183 2.00 38.99 -11.85
C ILE A 183 1.24 40.30 -11.93
N ASN A 184 1.13 41.01 -10.81
CA ASN A 184 0.62 42.37 -10.80
C ASN A 184 1.57 43.26 -11.59
N GLY A 185 1.36 43.36 -12.90
CA GLY A 185 2.01 44.34 -13.75
C GLY A 185 1.49 45.72 -13.39
N THR A 186 2.30 46.49 -12.67
CA THR A 186 2.17 47.95 -12.57
C THR A 186 2.17 48.53 -14.00
N GLN A 187 1.11 49.27 -14.34
CA GLN A 187 1.04 50.10 -15.54
C GLN A 187 2.04 51.26 -15.48
#